data_AF-A0AA97GG06-F1
#
_entry.id   AF-A0AA97GG06-F1
#
_cell.length_a   1.000
_cell.length_b   1.000
_cell.length_c   1.000
_cell.angle_alpha   90.00
_cell.angle_beta   90.00
_cell.angle_gamma   90.00
#
_symmetry.space_group_name_H-M   'P 1'
#
loop_
_entity.id
_entity.type
_entity.pdbx_description
1 polymer ?
#
loop_
_entity_poly.entity_id
_entity_poly.type
_entity_poly.pdbx_seq_one_letter_code
_entity_poly.pdbx_strand_id
1 'polypeptide(L)'
;MICAIYRSPKRDQTYLYIEKKDDFSRVPDELLAQFGTPQFAMLVSLDKREKLANADLAKVKSDLIEVGYYLQFPPPVENLLSEHKELNN
;
A
#
# COMPACT_ATOMS: atom_id res chain seq x y z
N MET A 1 -10.16 -5.76 13.03
CA MET A 1 -9.40 -6.73 12.19
C MET A 1 -7.89 -6.57 12.35
N ILE A 2 -7.12 -7.68 12.34
CA ILE A 2 -5.63 -7.68 12.31
C ILE A 2 -5.18 -7.95 10.87
N CYS A 3 -4.19 -7.22 10.40
CA CYS A 3 -3.64 -7.33 9.04
C CYS A 3 -2.12 -7.37 9.08
N ALA A 4 -1.52 -8.16 8.19
CA ALA A 4 -0.07 -8.22 8.02
C ALA A 4 0.36 -7.29 6.90
N ILE A 5 1.36 -6.45 7.19
CA ILE A 5 1.95 -5.51 6.23
C ILE A 5 3.28 -6.09 5.76
N TYR A 6 3.47 -6.11 4.44
CA TYR A 6 4.70 -6.47 3.77
C TYR A 6 5.21 -5.26 3.00
N ARG A 7 6.52 -5.08 2.95
CA ARG A 7 7.19 -4.07 2.14
C ARG A 7 7.83 -4.72 0.92
N SER A 8 7.82 -4.02 -0.20
CA SER A 8 8.59 -4.43 -1.37
C SER A 8 10.06 -4.05 -1.17
N PRO A 9 11.02 -4.95 -1.45
CA PRO A 9 12.43 -4.58 -1.56
C PRO A 9 12.78 -4.00 -2.93
N LYS A 10 11.92 -4.19 -3.94
CA LYS A 10 12.14 -3.70 -5.32
C LYS A 10 11.61 -2.28 -5.52
N ARG A 11 10.54 -1.93 -4.81
CA ARG A 11 9.86 -0.62 -4.92
C ARG A 11 9.88 0.06 -3.56
N ASP A 12 10.52 1.22 -3.51
CA ASP A 12 10.53 2.01 -2.29
C ASP A 12 9.12 2.52 -1.96
N GLN A 13 8.85 2.70 -0.67
CA GLN A 13 7.55 3.15 -0.14
C GLN A 13 6.32 2.35 -0.61
N THR A 14 6.49 1.12 -1.07
CA THR A 14 5.39 0.27 -1.55
C THR A 14 5.08 -0.82 -0.52
N TYR A 15 3.81 -0.89 -0.10
CA TYR A 15 3.37 -1.78 0.97
C TYR A 15 2.17 -2.62 0.54
N LEU A 16 2.20 -3.90 0.88
CA LEU A 16 1.13 -4.86 0.63
C LEU A 16 0.49 -5.25 1.96
N TYR A 17 -0.82 -5.16 2.03
CA TYR A 17 -1.62 -5.48 3.20
C TYR A 17 -2.43 -6.73 2.89
N ILE A 18 -2.39 -7.69 3.81
CA ILE A 18 -3.17 -8.94 3.70
C ILE A 18 -3.82 -9.27 5.03
N GLU A 19 -4.98 -9.95 5.00
CA GLU A 19 -5.71 -10.37 6.20
C GLU A 19 -4.96 -11.47 6.98
N LYS A 20 -4.30 -12.37 6.26
CA LYS A 20 -3.62 -13.53 6.79
C LYS A 20 -2.14 -13.45 6.49
N LYS A 21 -1.32 -13.55 7.53
CA LYS A 21 0.13 -13.56 7.41
C LYS A 21 0.56 -14.73 6.51
N ASP A 22 1.47 -14.48 5.57
CA ASP A 22 2.03 -15.44 4.61
C ASP A 22 1.03 -16.05 3.61
N ASP A 23 -0.21 -15.52 3.53
CA ASP A 23 -1.21 -15.95 2.55
C ASP A 23 -1.32 -14.94 1.41
N PHE A 24 -0.57 -15.18 0.33
CA PHE A 24 -0.59 -14.37 -0.88
C PHE A 24 -1.46 -14.98 -1.99
N SER A 25 -2.25 -16.00 -1.67
CA SER A 25 -3.08 -16.75 -2.62
C SER A 25 -4.08 -15.88 -3.39
N ARG A 26 -4.47 -14.75 -2.80
CA ARG A 26 -5.39 -13.77 -3.41
C ARG A 26 -4.68 -12.69 -4.23
N VAL A 27 -3.36 -12.63 -4.17
CA VAL A 27 -2.55 -11.62 -4.85
C VAL A 27 -2.18 -12.15 -6.23
N PRO A 28 -2.45 -11.40 -7.32
CA PRO A 28 -2.08 -11.82 -8.66
C PRO A 28 -0.57 -12.03 -8.80
N ASP A 29 -0.16 -13.10 -9.49
CA ASP A 29 1.25 -13.40 -9.76
C ASP A 29 1.97 -12.24 -10.45
N GLU A 30 1.32 -11.53 -11.37
CA GLU A 30 1.90 -10.35 -12.02
C GLU A 30 2.21 -9.22 -11.03
N LEU A 31 1.34 -9.04 -10.04
CA LEU A 31 1.53 -8.04 -8.99
C LEU A 31 2.65 -8.47 -8.05
N LEU A 32 2.68 -9.75 -7.63
CA LEU A 32 3.77 -10.31 -6.83
C LEU A 32 5.11 -10.25 -7.56
N ALA A 33 5.15 -10.53 -8.87
CA ALA A 33 6.38 -10.46 -9.67
C ALA A 33 6.97 -9.05 -9.68
N GLN A 34 6.11 -8.03 -9.85
CA GLN A 34 6.48 -6.62 -9.77
C GLN A 34 6.84 -6.20 -8.34
N PHE A 35 6.11 -6.68 -7.34
CA PHE A 35 6.38 -6.42 -5.93
C PHE A 35 7.68 -7.08 -5.45
N GLY A 36 8.10 -8.17 -6.09
CA GLY A 36 9.21 -9.00 -5.64
C GLY A 36 8.87 -9.80 -4.39
N THR A 37 9.89 -10.29 -3.70
CA THR A 37 9.71 -11.07 -2.47
C THR A 37 9.17 -10.18 -1.35
N PRO A 38 7.91 -10.35 -0.92
CA PRO A 38 7.33 -9.50 0.11
C PRO A 38 8.04 -9.72 1.44
N GLN A 39 8.60 -8.64 2.01
CA GLN A 39 9.26 -8.72 3.30
C GLN A 39 8.29 -8.30 4.40
N PHE A 40 8.08 -9.17 5.37
CA PHE A 40 7.22 -8.87 6.51
C PHE A 40 7.73 -7.61 7.24
N ALA A 41 6.89 -6.58 7.30
CA ALA A 41 7.21 -5.33 7.96
C ALA A 41 6.66 -5.32 9.38
N MET A 42 5.35 -5.51 9.55
CA MET A 42 4.65 -5.39 10.84
C MET A 42 3.23 -5.98 10.77
N LEU A 43 2.70 -6.41 11.93
CA LEU A 43 1.26 -6.66 12.11
C LEU A 43 0.55 -5.42 12.66
N VAL A 44 -0.59 -5.07 12.05
CA VAL A 44 -1.40 -3.93 12.47
C VAL A 44 -2.83 -4.33 12.79
N SER A 45 -3.36 -3.82 13.89
CA SER A 45 -4.79 -3.88 14.17
C SER A 45 -5.49 -2.65 13.58
N LEU A 46 -6.17 -2.82 12.44
CA LEU A 46 -7.00 -1.77 11.81
C LEU A 46 -8.21 -1.36 12.66
N ASP A 47 -8.52 -2.13 13.69
CA ASP A 47 -9.57 -1.82 14.66
C ASP A 47 -9.15 -0.74 15.66
N LYS A 48 -7.86 -0.75 16.04
CA LYS A 48 -7.31 0.14 17.06
C LYS A 48 -6.64 1.38 16.48
N ARG A 49 -6.66 1.53 15.16
CA ARG A 49 -6.07 2.67 14.45
C ARG A 49 -7.18 3.49 13.80
N GLU A 50 -7.08 4.80 13.95
CA GLU A 50 -7.99 5.73 13.30
C GLU A 50 -7.53 6.06 11.87
N LYS A 51 -6.21 6.12 11.61
CA LYS A 51 -5.61 6.38 10.29
C LYS A 51 -4.29 5.64 10.06
N LEU A 52 -3.96 5.42 8.79
CA LEU A 52 -2.63 5.00 8.34
C LEU A 52 -1.93 6.21 7.70
N ALA A 53 -0.59 6.27 7.81
CA ALA A 53 0.18 7.44 7.36
C ALA A 53 0.16 7.62 5.83
N ASN A 54 0.09 6.53 5.08
CA ASN A 54 0.21 6.55 3.62
C ASN A 54 -0.92 5.77 2.91
N ALA A 55 -1.96 5.38 3.63
CA ALA A 55 -3.08 4.61 3.09
C ALA A 55 -4.39 5.02 3.77
N ASP A 56 -5.50 4.91 3.04
CA ASP A 56 -6.82 5.14 3.64
C ASP A 56 -7.32 3.88 4.34
N LEU A 57 -7.64 3.98 5.63
CA LEU A 57 -8.01 2.83 6.46
C LEU A 57 -9.36 2.24 6.06
N ALA A 58 -10.33 3.06 5.63
CA ALA A 58 -11.62 2.56 5.15
C ALA A 58 -11.44 1.78 3.85
N LYS A 59 -10.65 2.33 2.92
CA LYS A 59 -10.32 1.66 1.66
C LYS A 59 -9.57 0.34 1.88
N VAL A 60 -8.55 0.34 2.74
CA VAL A 60 -7.81 -0.88 3.11
C VAL A 60 -8.77 -1.95 3.64
N LYS A 61 -9.71 -1.60 4.52
CA LYS A 61 -10.69 -2.56 5.05
C LYS A 61 -11.57 -3.13 3.94
N SER A 62 -12.10 -2.29 3.06
CA SER A 62 -12.95 -2.74 1.95
C SER A 62 -12.19 -3.64 0.98
N ASP A 63 -11.00 -3.23 0.51
CA ASP A 63 -10.17 -4.03 -0.40
C ASP A 63 -9.76 -5.37 0.23
N LEU A 64 -9.44 -5.40 1.53
CA LEU A 64 -9.12 -6.65 2.22
C LEU A 64 -10.32 -7.60 2.32
N ILE A 65 -11.55 -7.10 2.35
CA ILE A 65 -12.77 -7.93 2.43
C ILE A 65 -13.20 -8.39 1.03
N GLU A 66 -13.21 -7.47 0.06
CA GLU A 66 -13.69 -7.72 -1.30
C GLU A 66 -12.64 -8.43 -2.17
N VAL A 67 -11.42 -7.91 -2.18
CA VAL A 67 -10.31 -8.40 -3.02
C VAL A 67 -9.45 -9.41 -2.24
N GLY A 68 -9.22 -9.15 -0.96
CA GLY A 68 -8.37 -9.97 -0.09
C GLY A 68 -6.93 -9.50 0.05
N TYR A 69 -6.57 -8.41 -0.60
CA TYR A 69 -5.30 -7.72 -0.41
C TYR A 69 -5.48 -6.22 -0.72
N TYR A 70 -4.62 -5.38 -0.16
CA TYR A 70 -4.55 -3.96 -0.52
C TYR A 70 -3.11 -3.58 -0.82
N LEU A 71 -2.88 -2.94 -1.97
CA LEU A 71 -1.56 -2.45 -2.37
C LEU A 71 -1.49 -0.94 -2.26
N GLN A 72 -0.52 -0.47 -1.47
CA GLN A 72 -0.20 0.92 -1.30
C GLN A 72 1.01 1.29 -2.17
N PHE A 73 0.82 2.26 -3.06
CA PHE A 73 1.89 2.86 -3.85
C PHE A 73 2.39 4.15 -3.19
N PRO A 74 3.63 4.59 -3.49
CA PRO A 74 4.09 5.92 -3.12
C PRO A 74 3.15 6.99 -3.71
N PRO A 75 2.83 8.06 -2.96
CA PRO A 75 2.16 9.21 -3.53
C PRO A 75 3.03 9.79 -4.65
N PRO A 76 2.44 10.27 -5.76
CA PRO A 76 3.20 10.95 -6.79
C PRO A 76 3.90 12.16 -6.17
N VAL A 77 5.21 12.28 -6.39
CA VAL A 77 5.97 13.43 -5.95
C VAL A 77 5.40 14.66 -6.67
N GLU A 78 4.85 15.61 -5.92
CA GLU A 78 4.40 16.89 -6.46
C GLU A 78 5.57 17.51 -7.24
N ASN A 79 5.44 17.61 -8.56
CA ASN A 79 6.39 18.33 -9.39
C ASN A 79 6.10 19.83 -9.23
N LEU A 80 6.69 20.44 -8.21
CA LEU A 80 6.64 21.89 -7.92
C LEU A 80 7.16 22.78 -9.08
N LEU A 81 7.69 22.20 -10.16
CA LEU A 81 8.15 22.94 -11.33
C LEU A 81 7.01 23.45 -12.23
N SER A 82 5.79 22.93 -12.09
CA SER A 82 4.67 23.33 -12.97
C SER A 82 4.03 24.66 -12.59
N GLU A 83 4.19 25.13 -11.34
CA GLU A 83 3.52 26.36 -10.86
C GLU A 83 4.25 27.67 -11.22
N HIS A 84 5.48 27.61 -11.73
CA HIS A 84 6.28 28.81 -12.03
C HIS A 84 6.25 29.26 -13.51
N LYS A 85 5.34 28.72 -14.34
CA LYS A 85 5.22 29.10 -15.76
C LYS A 85 4.06 30.04 -16.08
N GLU A 86 3.15 30.29 -15.14
CA GLU A 86 1.96 31.12 -15.38
C GLU A 86 2.07 32.56 -14.88
N LEU A 87 3.11 32.91 -14.12
CA LEU A 87 3.28 34.26 -13.54
C LEU A 87 4.10 35.23 -14.38
N ASN A 88 4.51 34.85 -15.61
CA ASN A 88 5.47 35.64 -16.39
C ASN A 88 5.08 35.85 -17.86
N ASN A 89 3.79 35.78 -18.18
CA ASN A 89 3.27 36.04 -19.53
C ASN A 89 2.59 37.40 -19.64
#